data_AF-A0A7V3U4J3-F1
#
_entry.id   AF-A0A7V3U4J3-F1
#
_cell.length_a   1.000
_cell.length_b   1.000
_cell.length_c   1.000
_cell.angle_alpha   90.00
_cell.angle_beta   90.00
_cell.angle_gamma   90.00
#
_symmetry.space_group_name_H-M   'P 1'
#
loop_
_entity.id
_entity.type
_entity.pdbx_description
1 polymer ?
#
loop_
_entity_poly.entity_id
_entity_poly.type
_entity_poly.pdbx_seq_one_letter_code
_entity_poly.pdbx_strand_id
1 'polypeptide(L)'
;VLRDLAEITHWISVIKITPEAAEDPTVSPDERTRGQAMAAALPMRVMTRMWQMLLKALEEVAMAPNAMMAAEMAIIRLTHVADLPTPGELVKKLQDTTPPPAPTPAPGGGQGGPAAAPTGGGGASLRSAPSKPSGGAPTALAVAQPAQDPLERYARFEDVVELIRTMRDVKLLVEVETGIRLVSYTPGRIEFQPTDKAPHDLAQRLGQRLQGWTGARWAVTLVNEGGAATVAEVRDADQLALEQEALEHPLVKAVLETFPGAKITKITTPKEIEETAAAEALPEVADEWDPFEDE
;
A
#
# COMPACT_ATOMS: atom_id res chain seq x y z
N VAL A 1 12.35 5.66 -21.92
CA VAL A 1 13.35 4.96 -21.08
C VAL A 1 12.78 3.74 -20.34
N LEU A 2 12.00 3.86 -19.25
CA LEU A 2 11.50 2.65 -18.52
C LEU A 2 10.62 1.74 -19.39
N ARG A 3 9.81 2.35 -20.27
CA ARG A 3 9.02 1.61 -21.26
C ARG A 3 9.92 0.87 -22.25
N ASP A 4 10.91 1.56 -22.82
CA ASP A 4 11.88 0.99 -23.76
C ASP A 4 12.68 -0.16 -23.10
N LEU A 5 13.04 -0.03 -21.82
CA LEU A 5 13.67 -1.11 -21.06
C LEU A 5 12.75 -2.34 -20.94
N ALA A 6 11.45 -2.13 -20.74
CA ALA A 6 10.47 -3.21 -20.72
C ALA A 6 10.35 -3.86 -22.10
N GLU A 7 10.22 -3.06 -23.16
CA GLU A 7 10.15 -3.54 -24.55
C GLU A 7 11.39 -4.36 -24.93
N ILE A 8 12.60 -3.87 -24.60
CA ILE A 8 13.85 -4.61 -24.82
C ILE A 8 13.88 -5.90 -23.99
N THR A 9 13.45 -5.86 -22.73
CA THR A 9 13.39 -7.07 -21.88
C THR A 9 12.45 -8.12 -22.48
N HIS A 10 11.31 -7.69 -23.01
CA HIS A 10 10.37 -8.56 -23.69
C HIS A 10 10.97 -9.14 -24.97
N TRP A 11 11.54 -8.30 -25.83
CA TRP A 11 12.16 -8.70 -27.09
C TRP A 11 13.29 -9.72 -26.89
N ILE A 12 14.20 -9.48 -25.93
CA ILE A 12 15.27 -10.43 -25.58
C ILE A 12 14.68 -11.76 -25.06
N SER A 13 13.60 -11.71 -24.29
CA SER A 13 12.91 -12.92 -23.81
C SER A 13 12.31 -13.73 -24.97
N VAL A 14 11.74 -13.05 -25.98
CA VAL A 14 11.24 -13.69 -27.20
C VAL A 14 12.38 -14.35 -27.98
N ILE A 15 13.50 -13.66 -28.19
CA ILE A 15 14.70 -14.24 -28.84
C ILE A 15 15.19 -15.48 -28.10
N LYS A 16 15.20 -15.46 -26.77
CA LYS A 16 15.67 -16.61 -25.97
C LYS A 16 14.81 -17.86 -26.17
N ILE A 17 13.50 -17.69 -26.38
CA ILE A 17 12.55 -18.80 -26.59
C ILE A 17 12.53 -19.22 -28.06
N THR A 18 12.53 -18.23 -28.96
CA THR A 18 12.45 -18.39 -30.40
C THR A 18 13.63 -17.64 -31.04
N PRO A 19 14.80 -18.31 -31.19
CA PRO A 19 16.01 -17.66 -31.72
C PRO A 19 15.83 -17.04 -33.10
N GLU A 20 14.94 -17.62 -33.92
CA GLU A 20 14.58 -17.13 -35.25
C GLU A 20 13.97 -15.71 -35.22
N ALA A 21 13.38 -15.29 -34.11
CA ALA A 21 12.83 -13.95 -33.93
C ALA A 21 13.90 -12.84 -33.98
N ALA A 22 15.19 -13.19 -33.84
CA ALA A 22 16.28 -12.25 -34.00
C ALA A 22 16.51 -11.84 -35.48
N GLU A 23 16.04 -12.64 -36.44
CA GLU A 23 16.22 -12.42 -37.88
C GLU A 23 15.17 -11.47 -38.49
N ASP A 24 14.41 -10.75 -37.66
CA ASP A 24 13.44 -9.75 -38.10
C ASP A 24 14.14 -8.68 -38.99
N PRO A 25 13.64 -8.43 -40.23
CA PRO A 25 14.21 -7.44 -41.14
C PRO A 25 14.15 -5.99 -40.64
N THR A 26 13.32 -5.71 -39.63
CA THR A 26 13.17 -4.37 -39.03
C THR A 26 14.22 -4.06 -37.97
N VAL A 27 14.95 -5.08 -37.50
CA VAL A 27 15.99 -4.93 -36.47
C VAL A 27 17.37 -4.76 -37.13
N SER A 28 18.14 -3.77 -36.69
CA SER A 28 19.48 -3.53 -37.23
C SER A 28 20.47 -4.66 -36.88
N PRO A 29 21.53 -4.88 -37.68
CA PRO A 29 22.52 -5.93 -37.39
C PRO A 29 23.23 -5.77 -36.03
N ASP A 30 23.45 -4.54 -35.56
CA ASP A 30 24.04 -4.27 -34.25
C ASP A 30 23.10 -4.69 -33.11
N GLU A 31 21.84 -4.26 -33.18
CA GLU A 31 20.81 -4.62 -32.20
C GLU A 31 20.61 -6.13 -32.15
N ARG A 32 20.57 -6.80 -33.31
CA ARG A 32 20.47 -8.27 -33.40
C ARG A 32 21.61 -8.95 -32.65
N THR A 33 22.85 -8.53 -32.91
CA THR A 33 24.05 -9.10 -32.28
C THR A 33 24.00 -8.92 -30.76
N ARG A 34 23.64 -7.72 -30.28
CA ARG A 34 23.52 -7.41 -28.85
C ARG A 34 22.37 -8.19 -28.19
N GLY A 35 21.21 -8.27 -28.84
CA GLY A 35 20.05 -9.01 -28.38
C GLY A 35 20.33 -10.50 -28.22
N GLN A 36 20.99 -11.12 -29.21
CA GLN A 36 21.41 -12.53 -29.14
C GLN A 36 22.43 -12.77 -28.02
N ALA A 37 23.42 -11.89 -27.86
CA ALA A 37 24.39 -12.00 -26.78
C ALA A 37 23.73 -11.90 -25.39
N MET A 38 22.80 -10.95 -25.21
CA MET A 38 22.02 -10.82 -23.98
C MET A 38 21.11 -12.02 -23.73
N ALA A 39 20.43 -12.52 -24.76
CA ALA A 39 19.57 -13.70 -24.67
C ALA A 39 20.35 -14.96 -24.27
N ALA A 40 21.61 -15.09 -24.69
CA ALA A 40 22.48 -16.19 -24.28
C ALA A 40 22.93 -16.05 -22.81
N ALA A 41 23.37 -14.85 -22.41
CA ALA A 41 23.94 -14.60 -21.08
C ALA A 41 22.90 -14.54 -19.95
N LEU A 42 21.70 -14.02 -20.22
CA LEU A 42 20.70 -13.75 -19.18
C LEU A 42 19.79 -14.97 -18.94
N PRO A 43 19.66 -15.45 -17.69
CA PRO A 43 18.71 -16.51 -17.34
C PRO A 43 17.25 -16.05 -17.48
N MET A 44 16.35 -16.96 -17.90
CA MET A 44 14.91 -16.65 -18.07
C MET A 44 14.29 -16.06 -16.80
N ARG A 45 14.63 -16.62 -15.63
CA ARG A 45 14.19 -16.14 -14.32
C ARG A 45 14.53 -14.67 -14.05
N VAL A 46 15.68 -14.19 -14.52
CA VAL A 46 16.11 -12.80 -14.34
C VAL A 46 15.28 -11.89 -15.23
N MET A 47 15.05 -12.27 -16.49
CA MET A 47 14.24 -11.49 -17.42
C MET A 47 12.78 -11.37 -16.98
N THR A 48 12.17 -12.47 -16.51
CA THR A 48 10.79 -12.43 -15.98
C THR A 48 10.69 -11.54 -14.72
N ARG A 49 11.69 -11.59 -13.83
CA ARG A 49 11.74 -10.70 -12.65
C ARG A 49 11.91 -9.23 -13.06
N MET A 50 12.83 -8.96 -13.97
CA MET A 50 13.08 -7.61 -14.49
C MET A 50 11.84 -7.03 -15.16
N TRP A 51 11.13 -7.83 -15.97
CA TRP A 51 9.86 -7.45 -16.57
C TRP A 51 8.80 -7.06 -15.53
N GLN A 52 8.56 -7.92 -14.52
CA GLN A 52 7.58 -7.62 -13.46
C GLN A 52 7.95 -6.36 -12.67
N MET A 53 9.23 -6.17 -12.36
CA MET A 53 9.71 -4.97 -11.68
C MET A 53 9.56 -3.72 -12.56
N LEU A 54 9.80 -3.80 -13.86
CA LEU A 54 9.61 -2.70 -14.80
C LEU A 54 8.13 -2.33 -14.95
N LEU A 55 7.22 -3.32 -15.02
CA LEU A 55 5.79 -3.05 -15.01
C LEU A 55 5.36 -2.33 -13.73
N LYS A 56 5.87 -2.79 -12.58
CA LYS A 56 5.56 -2.13 -11.31
C LYS A 56 6.14 -0.72 -11.22
N ALA A 57 7.37 -0.52 -11.71
CA ALA A 57 7.98 0.80 -11.80
C ALA A 57 7.18 1.76 -12.68
N LEU A 58 6.63 1.30 -13.80
CA LEU A 58 5.78 2.11 -14.67
C LEU A 58 4.48 2.54 -13.97
N GLU A 59 3.84 1.66 -13.21
CA GLU A 59 2.68 2.01 -12.39
C GLU A 59 3.02 3.04 -11.31
N GLU A 60 4.15 2.85 -10.62
CA GLU A 60 4.59 3.75 -9.54
C GLU A 60 4.95 5.13 -10.06
N VAL A 61 5.68 5.22 -11.18
CA VAL A 61 6.02 6.50 -11.82
C VAL A 61 4.77 7.25 -12.28
N ALA A 62 3.74 6.53 -12.76
CA ALA A 62 2.48 7.15 -13.18
C ALA A 62 1.64 7.70 -12.02
N MET A 63 1.78 7.13 -10.82
CA MET A 63 1.01 7.53 -9.62
C MET A 63 1.80 8.45 -8.69
N ALA A 64 3.11 8.58 -8.89
CA ALA A 64 3.98 9.35 -8.01
C ALA A 64 3.76 10.88 -8.16
N PRO A 65 3.79 11.65 -7.05
CA PRO A 65 3.75 13.11 -7.11
C PRO A 65 4.91 13.72 -7.91
N ASN A 66 6.07 13.05 -7.92
CA ASN A 66 7.22 13.42 -8.75
C ASN A 66 7.71 12.20 -9.54
N ALA A 67 7.44 12.22 -10.85
CA ALA A 67 7.78 11.13 -11.76
C ALA A 67 9.29 10.90 -11.92
N MET A 68 10.11 11.96 -11.87
CA MET A 68 11.57 11.86 -11.99
C MET A 68 12.15 11.11 -10.80
N MET A 69 11.80 11.55 -9.59
CA MET A 69 12.27 10.91 -8.35
C MET A 69 11.80 9.45 -8.25
N ALA A 70 10.58 9.15 -8.69
CA ALA A 70 10.09 7.78 -8.73
C ALA A 70 10.85 6.90 -9.74
N ALA A 71 11.22 7.46 -10.90
CA ALA A 71 12.03 6.76 -11.89
C ALA A 71 13.45 6.48 -11.37
N GLU A 72 14.08 7.44 -10.70
CA GLU A 72 15.38 7.24 -10.03
C GLU A 72 15.33 6.11 -9.02
N MET A 73 14.31 6.11 -8.14
CA MET A 73 14.10 5.04 -7.16
C MET A 73 13.80 3.68 -7.80
N ALA A 74 13.13 3.65 -8.96
CA ALA A 74 12.93 2.42 -9.72
C ALA A 74 14.25 1.84 -10.25
N ILE A 75 15.14 2.67 -10.82
CA ILE A 75 16.44 2.23 -11.31
C ILE A 75 17.33 1.74 -10.16
N ILE A 76 17.37 2.45 -9.02
CA ILE A 76 18.11 2.02 -7.82
C ILE A 76 17.65 0.64 -7.34
N ARG A 77 16.32 0.39 -7.30
CA ARG A 77 15.80 -0.93 -6.89
C ARG A 77 16.14 -2.02 -7.89
N LEU A 78 16.08 -1.75 -9.20
CA LEU A 78 16.43 -2.71 -10.24
C LEU A 78 17.90 -3.14 -10.15
N THR A 79 18.82 -2.21 -9.90
CA THR A 79 20.25 -2.53 -9.74
C THR A 79 20.52 -3.27 -8.44
N HIS A 80 19.91 -2.84 -7.33
CA HIS A 80 20.11 -3.51 -6.04
C HIS A 80 19.62 -4.97 -6.05
N VAL A 81 18.48 -5.23 -6.71
CA VAL A 81 17.90 -6.57 -6.81
C VAL A 81 18.77 -7.49 -7.67
N ALA A 82 19.63 -6.98 -8.55
CA ALA A 82 20.56 -7.79 -9.33
C ALA A 82 21.50 -8.63 -8.45
N ASP A 83 21.88 -8.11 -7.29
CA ASP A 83 22.80 -8.76 -6.35
C ASP A 83 22.11 -9.67 -5.32
N LEU A 84 20.77 -9.65 -5.27
CA LEU A 84 20.01 -10.43 -4.29
C LEU A 84 19.83 -11.89 -4.73
N PRO A 85 19.96 -12.86 -3.79
CA PRO A 85 19.76 -14.27 -4.07
C PRO A 85 18.32 -14.52 -4.57
N THR A 86 18.18 -15.49 -5.45
CA THR A 86 16.86 -15.90 -5.93
C THR A 86 16.04 -16.50 -4.77
N PRO A 87 14.69 -16.46 -4.85
CA PRO A 87 13.85 -17.07 -3.83
C PRO A 87 14.17 -18.54 -3.55
N GLY A 88 14.52 -19.32 -4.59
CA GLY A 88 14.95 -20.70 -4.43
C GLY A 88 16.27 -20.86 -3.65
N GLU A 89 17.23 -19.95 -3.85
CA GLU A 89 18.48 -19.92 -3.10
C GLU A 89 18.26 -19.51 -1.64
N LEU A 90 17.30 -18.61 -1.38
CA LEU A 90 16.89 -18.25 -0.01
C LEU A 90 16.29 -19.43 0.73
N VAL A 91 15.38 -20.19 0.10
CA VAL A 91 14.78 -21.39 0.70
C VAL A 91 15.85 -22.44 1.00
N LYS A 92 16.81 -22.64 0.10
CA LYS A 92 17.91 -23.59 0.31
C LYS A 92 18.80 -23.18 1.50
N LYS A 93 19.18 -21.90 1.58
CA LYS A 93 19.92 -21.35 2.73
C LYS A 93 19.14 -21.52 4.05
N LEU A 94 17.82 -21.36 4.02
CA LEU A 94 16.97 -21.56 5.19
C LEU A 94 16.89 -23.04 5.62
N GLN A 95 16.80 -23.97 4.66
CA GLN A 95 16.80 -25.41 4.92
C GLN A 95 18.17 -25.92 5.41
N ASP A 96 19.26 -25.33 4.93
CA ASP A 96 20.63 -25.64 5.37
C ASP A 96 20.95 -25.06 6.77
N THR A 97 20.09 -24.18 7.30
CA THR A 97 20.22 -23.66 8.67
C THR A 97 19.64 -24.68 9.65
N THR A 98 20.53 -25.44 10.32
CA THR A 98 20.14 -26.48 11.27
C THR A 98 19.35 -25.87 12.45
N PRO A 99 18.18 -26.41 12.84
CA PRO A 99 17.44 -25.93 14.01
C PRO A 99 18.29 -26.07 15.29
N PRO A 100 18.21 -25.13 16.25
CA PRO A 100 18.91 -25.28 17.53
C PRO A 100 18.40 -26.53 18.26
N PRO A 101 19.30 -27.26 18.98
CA PRO A 101 18.93 -28.50 19.64
C PRO A 101 17.84 -28.24 20.70
N ALA A 102 16.80 -29.06 20.68
CA ALA A 102 15.73 -29.01 21.67
C ALA A 102 16.26 -29.27 23.09
N PRO A 103 15.72 -28.62 24.13
CA PRO A 103 16.17 -28.82 25.50
C PRO A 103 15.84 -30.25 25.97
N THR A 104 16.84 -30.95 26.50
CA THR A 104 16.70 -32.26 27.12
C THR A 104 15.86 -32.17 28.40
N PRO A 105 14.88 -33.06 28.64
CA PRO A 105 14.14 -33.05 29.88
C PRO A 105 15.00 -33.61 31.02
N ALA A 106 15.03 -32.90 32.15
CA ALA A 106 15.70 -33.33 33.37
C ALA A 106 14.99 -34.54 34.01
N PRO A 107 15.71 -35.43 34.71
CA PRO A 107 15.11 -36.61 35.34
C PRO A 107 14.46 -36.22 36.68
N GLY A 108 13.13 -36.13 36.69
CA GLY A 108 12.34 -35.99 37.92
C GLY A 108 11.84 -37.36 38.40
N GLY A 109 12.37 -37.82 39.54
CA GLY A 109 11.91 -39.02 40.23
C GLY A 109 10.61 -38.80 41.03
N GLY A 110 9.89 -39.88 41.32
CA GLY A 110 8.76 -39.86 42.26
C GLY A 110 7.85 -41.09 42.16
N GLN A 111 7.79 -41.84 43.25
CA GLN A 111 7.06 -43.10 43.48
C GLN A 111 5.52 -42.96 43.62
N GLY A 112 4.83 -44.10 43.43
CA GLY A 112 3.65 -44.47 44.24
C GLY A 112 2.36 -44.75 43.45
N GLY A 113 1.93 -46.02 43.39
CA GLY A 113 0.63 -46.46 42.80
C GLY A 113 -0.60 -46.20 43.69
N PRO A 114 -1.69 -47.00 43.66
CA PRO A 114 -1.99 -48.15 42.77
C PRO A 114 -3.45 -48.23 42.23
N ALA A 115 -3.65 -49.18 41.30
CA ALA A 115 -4.82 -50.05 41.06
C ALA A 115 -6.22 -49.48 40.72
N ALA A 116 -6.78 -49.91 39.58
CA ALA A 116 -7.96 -50.80 39.52
C ALA A 116 -8.35 -51.14 38.06
N ALA A 117 -8.52 -52.43 37.79
CA ALA A 117 -9.35 -52.98 36.71
C ALA A 117 -10.61 -53.59 37.37
N PRO A 118 -11.74 -53.81 36.67
CA PRO A 118 -11.87 -55.08 35.93
C PRO A 118 -12.81 -55.10 34.68
N THR A 119 -12.49 -56.01 33.77
CA THR A 119 -13.33 -56.93 32.97
C THR A 119 -14.71 -56.54 32.39
N GLY A 120 -14.84 -56.67 31.07
CA GLY A 120 -15.75 -57.66 30.43
C GLY A 120 -17.03 -57.17 29.74
N GLY A 121 -17.26 -57.62 28.49
CA GLY A 121 -18.60 -57.70 27.89
C GLY A 121 -18.70 -57.24 26.44
N GLY A 122 -19.02 -58.17 25.52
CA GLY A 122 -18.99 -58.00 24.07
C GLY A 122 -20.17 -57.23 23.43
N GLY A 123 -19.98 -56.89 22.16
CA GLY A 123 -21.01 -56.29 21.30
C GLY A 123 -20.49 -56.10 19.88
N ALA A 124 -21.06 -56.83 18.94
CA ALA A 124 -20.65 -56.90 17.54
C ALA A 124 -20.89 -55.60 16.75
N SER A 125 -19.99 -55.27 15.83
CA SER A 125 -20.39 -54.79 14.50
C SER A 125 -19.29 -55.03 13.48
N LEU A 126 -19.65 -55.76 12.42
CA LEU A 126 -18.84 -56.06 11.26
C LEU A 126 -18.88 -54.90 10.26
N ARG A 127 -17.82 -54.81 9.46
CA ARG A 127 -17.66 -54.12 8.16
C ARG A 127 -16.96 -52.76 8.23
N SER A 128 -15.66 -52.75 7.92
CA SER A 128 -15.06 -51.90 6.87
C SER A 128 -13.62 -52.34 6.60
N ALA A 129 -13.22 -52.25 5.34
CA ALA A 129 -11.97 -52.76 4.74
C ALA A 129 -10.67 -52.15 5.31
N PRO A 130 -9.51 -52.82 5.15
CA PRO A 130 -8.23 -52.29 5.62
C PRO A 130 -7.67 -51.26 4.63
N SER A 131 -7.81 -49.98 4.96
CA SER A 131 -7.05 -48.89 4.31
C SER A 131 -5.87 -48.53 5.22
N LYS A 132 -4.66 -48.71 4.70
CA LYS A 132 -3.38 -48.29 5.30
C LYS A 132 -3.45 -46.83 5.80
N PRO A 133 -3.04 -46.50 7.04
CA PRO A 133 -2.61 -45.15 7.37
C PRO A 133 -1.11 -45.05 7.10
N SER A 134 -0.76 -44.63 5.89
CA SER A 134 0.60 -44.18 5.56
C SER A 134 0.57 -42.67 5.44
N GLY A 135 1.38 -41.99 6.25
CA GLY A 135 1.65 -40.56 6.11
C GLY A 135 0.95 -39.71 7.17
N GLY A 136 1.36 -39.85 8.42
CA GLY A 136 1.29 -38.73 9.35
C GLY A 136 2.10 -37.59 8.76
N ALA A 137 1.40 -36.58 8.24
CA ALA A 137 2.02 -35.29 7.99
C ALA A 137 2.49 -34.75 9.35
N PRO A 138 3.77 -34.42 9.54
CA PRO A 138 4.15 -33.62 10.69
C PRO A 138 3.40 -32.30 10.55
N THR A 139 2.51 -32.01 11.49
CA THR A 139 2.09 -30.66 11.82
C THR A 139 3.36 -29.90 12.19
N ALA A 140 4.02 -29.35 11.17
CA ALA A 140 5.05 -28.36 11.32
C ALA A 140 4.40 -27.20 12.08
N LEU A 141 4.75 -27.09 13.35
CA LEU A 141 4.58 -25.87 14.12
C LEU A 141 5.34 -24.81 13.33
N ALA A 142 4.61 -24.10 12.46
CA ALA A 142 5.09 -22.89 11.85
C ALA A 142 5.45 -21.98 13.01
N VAL A 143 6.76 -21.78 13.20
CA VAL A 143 7.26 -20.64 13.95
C VAL A 143 6.64 -19.44 13.25
N ALA A 144 5.62 -18.88 13.89
CA ALA A 144 5.05 -17.61 13.51
C ALA A 144 6.23 -16.64 13.50
N GLN A 145 6.73 -16.30 12.30
CA GLN A 145 7.29 -14.97 12.11
C GLN A 145 6.29 -14.03 12.77
N PRO A 146 6.71 -13.03 13.57
CA PRO A 146 5.76 -12.03 14.03
C PRO A 146 5.12 -11.50 12.76
N ALA A 147 3.87 -11.91 12.52
CA ALA A 147 3.08 -11.39 11.43
C ALA A 147 2.99 -9.92 11.82
N GLN A 148 3.77 -9.08 11.13
CA GLN A 148 3.54 -7.65 11.12
C GLN A 148 2.05 -7.52 10.94
N ASP A 149 1.36 -7.01 11.96
CA ASP A 149 -0.09 -7.01 11.93
C ASP A 149 -0.45 -6.25 10.64
N PRO A 150 -1.18 -6.86 9.68
CA PRO A 150 -1.48 -6.19 8.42
C PRO A 150 -2.16 -4.83 8.61
N LEU A 151 -2.65 -4.57 9.83
CA LEU A 151 -3.24 -3.33 10.28
C LEU A 151 -2.23 -2.27 10.79
N GLU A 152 -0.96 -2.61 11.07
CA GLU A 152 0.08 -1.67 11.53
C GLU A 152 0.28 -0.48 10.57
N ARG A 153 0.03 -0.69 9.26
CA ARG A 153 0.07 0.38 8.26
C ARG A 153 -1.01 1.45 8.46
N TYR A 154 -2.10 1.12 9.16
CA TYR A 154 -3.23 2.00 9.41
C TYR A 154 -3.21 2.46 10.86
N ALA A 155 -2.09 3.06 11.29
CA ALA A 155 -1.88 3.47 12.67
C ALA A 155 -2.82 4.60 13.11
N ARG A 156 -3.29 5.42 12.16
CA ARG A 156 -4.20 6.55 12.40
C ARG A 156 -5.44 6.45 11.51
N PHE A 157 -6.50 7.16 11.90
CA PHE A 157 -7.74 7.18 11.13
C PHE A 157 -7.56 7.83 9.75
N GLU A 158 -6.66 8.80 9.64
CA GLU A 158 -6.30 9.45 8.37
C GLU A 158 -5.78 8.43 7.35
N ASP A 159 -5.06 7.41 7.80
CA ASP A 159 -4.53 6.36 6.92
C ASP A 159 -5.68 5.50 6.35
N VAL A 160 -6.81 5.39 7.06
CA VAL A 160 -8.05 4.75 6.58
C VAL A 160 -8.75 5.63 5.54
N VAL A 161 -8.80 6.94 5.76
CA VAL A 161 -9.35 7.90 4.78
C VAL A 161 -8.52 7.87 3.49
N GLU A 162 -7.19 7.82 3.61
CA GLU A 162 -6.27 7.70 2.48
C GLU A 162 -6.40 6.36 1.74
N LEU A 163 -6.64 5.26 2.47
CA LEU A 163 -6.96 3.98 1.86
C LEU A 163 -8.22 4.08 0.99
N ILE A 164 -9.29 4.69 1.50
CA ILE A 164 -10.54 4.87 0.73
C ILE A 164 -10.28 5.71 -0.53
N ARG A 165 -9.47 6.78 -0.44
CA ARG A 165 -9.06 7.60 -1.59
C ARG A 165 -8.32 6.77 -2.64
N THR A 166 -7.37 5.96 -2.21
CA THR A 166 -6.57 5.09 -3.08
C THR A 166 -7.44 4.08 -3.82
N MET A 167 -8.43 3.51 -3.12
CA MET A 167 -9.41 2.57 -3.71
C MET A 167 -10.49 3.25 -4.57
N ARG A 168 -10.47 4.58 -4.66
CA ARG A 168 -11.37 5.41 -5.48
C ARG A 168 -12.87 5.21 -5.19
N ASP A 169 -13.24 4.82 -3.97
CA ASP A 169 -14.65 4.79 -3.54
C ASP A 169 -15.07 6.19 -3.06
N VAL A 170 -15.32 7.09 -4.02
CA VAL A 170 -15.61 8.51 -3.76
C VAL A 170 -16.87 8.67 -2.90
N LYS A 171 -17.88 7.82 -3.09
CA LYS A 171 -19.10 7.86 -2.29
C LYS A 171 -18.80 7.55 -0.83
N LEU A 172 -18.10 6.45 -0.56
CA LEU A 172 -17.71 6.08 0.79
C LEU A 172 -16.80 7.15 1.42
N LEU A 173 -15.90 7.74 0.64
CA LEU A 173 -15.02 8.81 1.12
C LEU A 173 -15.81 10.00 1.68
N VAL A 174 -16.76 10.51 0.89
CA VAL A 174 -17.61 11.64 1.32
C VAL A 174 -18.45 11.27 2.55
N GLU A 175 -19.03 10.07 2.57
CA GLU A 175 -19.80 9.58 3.72
C GLU A 175 -18.93 9.44 4.98
N VAL A 176 -17.67 9.03 4.85
CA VAL A 176 -16.73 8.93 5.97
C VAL A 176 -16.28 10.32 6.44
N GLU A 177 -15.94 11.22 5.53
CA GLU A 177 -15.46 12.56 5.88
C GLU A 177 -16.54 13.44 6.54
N THR A 178 -17.81 13.26 6.15
CA THR A 178 -18.94 14.07 6.65
C THR A 178 -19.82 13.36 7.68
N GLY A 179 -19.81 12.02 7.69
CA GLY A 179 -20.70 11.18 8.47
C GLY A 179 -20.13 10.67 9.80
N ILE A 180 -18.82 10.78 10.01
CA ILE A 180 -18.12 10.15 11.13
C ILE A 180 -17.52 11.21 12.05
N ARG A 181 -18.03 11.25 13.29
CA ARG A 181 -17.36 11.91 14.42
C ARG A 181 -16.58 10.86 15.20
N LEU A 182 -15.26 10.85 15.05
CA LEU A 182 -14.40 9.82 15.63
C LEU A 182 -14.39 9.92 17.16
N VAL A 183 -14.60 8.80 17.85
CA VAL A 183 -14.58 8.72 19.32
C VAL A 183 -13.33 8.00 19.79
N SER A 184 -13.07 6.83 19.21
CA SER A 184 -11.87 6.05 19.48
C SER A 184 -11.40 5.36 18.20
N TYR A 185 -10.08 5.26 18.05
CA TYR A 185 -9.46 4.60 16.93
C TYR A 185 -8.36 3.67 17.41
N THR A 186 -8.38 2.45 16.90
CA THR A 186 -7.27 1.49 16.99
C THR A 186 -7.26 0.73 15.68
N PRO A 187 -6.11 0.30 15.15
CA PRO A 187 -6.10 -0.49 13.92
C PRO A 187 -7.05 -1.71 14.03
N GLY A 188 -8.00 -1.82 13.10
CA GLY A 188 -9.05 -2.85 13.13
C GLY A 188 -10.27 -2.56 14.01
N ARG A 189 -10.31 -1.43 14.74
CA ARG A 189 -11.46 -0.98 15.54
C ARG A 189 -11.72 0.51 15.36
N ILE A 190 -12.92 0.85 14.89
CA ILE A 190 -13.36 2.22 14.70
C ILE A 190 -14.63 2.42 15.52
N GLU A 191 -14.60 3.37 16.44
CA GLU A 191 -15.80 3.79 17.18
C GLU A 191 -16.11 5.24 16.84
N PHE A 192 -17.34 5.48 16.40
CA PHE A 192 -17.74 6.80 15.95
C PHE A 192 -19.18 7.11 16.31
N GLN A 193 -19.46 8.41 16.44
CA GLN A 193 -20.80 8.95 16.53
C GLN A 193 -21.25 9.36 15.12
N PRO A 194 -22.35 8.80 14.59
CA PRO A 194 -22.88 9.19 13.29
C PRO A 194 -23.40 10.63 13.32
N THR A 195 -23.20 11.38 12.24
CA THR A 195 -23.89 12.66 12.04
C THR A 195 -25.27 12.47 11.41
N ASP A 196 -26.08 13.53 11.36
CA ASP A 196 -27.39 13.50 10.68
C ASP A 196 -27.29 13.19 9.17
N LYS A 197 -26.10 13.38 8.59
CA LYS A 197 -25.80 13.10 7.18
C LYS A 197 -25.31 11.68 6.95
N ALA A 198 -25.03 10.91 8.01
CA ALA A 198 -24.48 9.56 7.92
C ALA A 198 -25.57 8.54 7.53
N PRO A 199 -25.38 7.76 6.45
CA PRO A 199 -26.28 6.67 6.13
C PRO A 199 -26.31 5.61 7.24
N HIS A 200 -27.49 5.03 7.50
CA HIS A 200 -27.66 4.01 8.55
C HIS A 200 -26.81 2.75 8.34
N ASP A 201 -26.43 2.43 7.10
CA ASP A 201 -25.60 1.29 6.74
C ASP A 201 -24.09 1.60 6.69
N LEU A 202 -23.68 2.85 6.97
CA LEU A 202 -22.30 3.31 6.85
C LEU A 202 -21.31 2.43 7.63
N ALA A 203 -21.62 2.10 8.88
CA ALA A 203 -20.71 1.29 9.72
C ALA A 203 -20.48 -0.12 9.14
N GLN A 204 -21.56 -0.77 8.68
CA GLN A 204 -21.46 -2.09 8.07
C GLN A 204 -20.69 -2.01 6.76
N ARG A 205 -21.00 -1.03 5.90
CA ARG A 205 -20.38 -0.85 4.60
C ARG A 205 -18.89 -0.55 4.72
N LEU A 206 -18.53 0.33 5.66
CA LEU A 206 -17.14 0.66 5.98
C LEU A 206 -16.37 -0.59 6.42
N GLY A 207 -16.90 -1.35 7.38
CA GLY A 207 -16.28 -2.60 7.84
C GLY A 207 -16.06 -3.63 6.71
N GLN A 208 -17.06 -3.82 5.85
CA GLN A 208 -16.96 -4.74 4.70
C GLN A 208 -15.92 -4.28 3.67
N ARG A 209 -15.89 -2.99 3.34
CA ARG A 209 -14.92 -2.43 2.38
C ARG A 209 -13.49 -2.51 2.91
N LEU A 210 -13.27 -2.11 4.16
CA LEU A 210 -11.97 -2.20 4.81
C LEU A 210 -11.49 -3.65 4.90
N GLN A 211 -12.37 -4.59 5.23
CA GLN A 211 -12.01 -6.02 5.20
C GLN A 211 -11.65 -6.50 3.79
N GLY A 212 -12.40 -6.08 2.77
CA GLY A 212 -12.12 -6.44 1.38
C GLY A 212 -10.77 -5.93 0.87
N TRP A 213 -10.32 -4.76 1.33
CA TRP A 213 -9.07 -4.14 0.90
C TRP A 213 -7.86 -4.57 1.74
N THR A 214 -8.03 -4.67 3.05
CA THR A 214 -6.93 -4.97 3.99
C THR A 214 -6.76 -6.48 4.24
N GLY A 215 -7.77 -7.29 3.91
CA GLY A 215 -7.80 -8.72 4.23
C GLY A 215 -7.96 -9.02 5.74
N ALA A 216 -8.04 -7.99 6.58
CA ALA A 216 -8.16 -8.09 8.03
C ALA A 216 -9.59 -7.76 8.49
N ARG A 217 -9.97 -8.24 9.68
CA ARG A 217 -11.30 -7.97 10.23
C ARG A 217 -11.35 -6.58 10.88
N TRP A 218 -12.34 -5.78 10.50
CA TRP A 218 -12.61 -4.47 11.09
C TRP A 218 -13.89 -4.50 11.93
N ALA A 219 -13.80 -4.05 13.18
CA ALA A 219 -14.94 -3.82 14.07
C ALA A 219 -15.31 -2.33 14.04
N VAL A 220 -16.47 -2.03 13.47
CA VAL A 220 -16.97 -0.65 13.38
C VAL A 220 -18.21 -0.52 14.27
N THR A 221 -18.13 0.34 15.29
CA THR A 221 -19.16 0.47 16.33
C THR A 221 -19.70 1.90 16.36
N LEU A 222 -21.01 2.04 16.51
CA LEU A 222 -21.66 3.33 16.69
C LEU A 222 -21.81 3.63 18.18
N VAL A 223 -21.50 4.85 18.56
CA VAL A 223 -21.76 5.39 19.90
C VAL A 223 -22.64 6.63 19.80
N ASN A 224 -23.37 6.94 20.86
CA ASN A 224 -24.36 8.01 20.83
C ASN A 224 -23.78 9.39 21.15
N GLU A 225 -22.61 9.45 21.81
CA GLU A 225 -21.99 10.70 22.28
C GLU A 225 -20.46 10.58 22.29
N GLY A 226 -19.77 11.73 22.35
CA GLY A 226 -18.31 11.80 22.55
C GLY A 226 -17.46 11.84 21.28
N GLY A 227 -18.06 12.04 20.11
CA GLY A 227 -17.30 12.16 18.86
C GLY A 227 -16.68 13.53 18.64
N ALA A 228 -15.45 13.54 18.14
CA ALA A 228 -14.73 14.73 17.71
C ALA A 228 -15.37 15.40 16.48
N ALA A 229 -14.83 16.54 16.06
CA ALA A 229 -15.19 17.15 14.78
C ALA A 229 -14.95 16.17 13.62
N THR A 230 -15.83 16.20 12.62
CA THR A 230 -15.66 15.38 11.42
C THR A 230 -14.45 15.84 10.61
N VAL A 231 -13.91 14.98 9.74
CA VAL A 231 -12.78 15.34 8.87
C VAL A 231 -13.15 16.53 7.97
N ALA A 232 -14.39 16.58 7.48
CA ALA A 232 -14.91 17.71 6.71
C ALA A 232 -14.95 18.99 7.55
N GLU A 233 -15.43 18.94 8.80
CA GLU A 233 -15.46 20.10 9.70
C GLU A 233 -14.06 20.61 10.04
N VAL A 234 -13.08 19.73 10.25
CA VAL A 234 -11.69 20.13 10.51
C VAL A 234 -11.06 20.77 9.27
N ARG A 235 -11.29 20.20 8.08
CA ARG A 235 -10.79 20.77 6.82
C ARG A 235 -11.41 22.13 6.53
N ASP A 236 -12.72 22.25 6.75
CA ASP A 236 -13.47 23.46 6.42
C ASP A 236 -13.36 24.51 7.55
N ALA A 237 -12.77 24.17 8.72
CA ALA A 237 -12.63 25.09 9.85
C ALA A 237 -11.81 26.34 9.51
N ASP A 238 -10.69 26.17 8.80
CA ASP A 238 -9.84 27.30 8.39
C ASP A 238 -10.57 28.19 7.39
N GLN A 239 -11.31 27.59 6.44
CA GLN A 239 -12.12 28.33 5.47
C GLN A 239 -13.27 29.08 6.16
N LEU A 240 -13.99 28.42 7.08
CA LEU A 240 -15.06 29.02 7.88
C LEU A 240 -14.53 30.15 8.77
N ALA A 241 -13.34 30.01 9.34
CA ALA A 241 -12.71 31.06 10.14
C ALA A 241 -12.38 32.29 9.28
N LEU A 242 -11.80 32.10 8.10
CA LEU A 242 -11.55 33.17 7.14
C LEU A 242 -12.84 33.83 6.65
N GLU A 243 -13.89 33.04 6.38
CA GLU A 243 -15.21 33.56 6.02
C GLU A 243 -15.85 34.37 7.15
N GLN A 244 -15.72 33.93 8.39
CA GLN A 244 -16.20 34.69 9.56
C GLN A 244 -15.44 36.00 9.74
N GLU A 245 -14.11 35.99 9.63
CA GLU A 245 -13.30 37.21 9.70
C GLU A 245 -13.67 38.18 8.57
N ALA A 246 -13.84 37.67 7.35
CA ALA A 246 -14.29 38.47 6.22
C ALA A 246 -15.70 39.06 6.45
N LEU A 247 -16.63 38.28 7.00
CA LEU A 247 -17.97 38.75 7.36
C LEU A 247 -17.94 39.77 8.50
N GLU A 248 -16.98 39.68 9.42
CA GLU A 248 -16.83 40.64 10.50
C GLU A 248 -16.26 41.99 10.04
N HIS A 249 -15.54 41.99 8.92
CA HIS A 249 -14.88 43.17 8.36
C HIS A 249 -15.89 44.30 8.04
N PRO A 250 -15.66 45.54 8.53
CA PRO A 250 -16.61 46.64 8.41
C PRO A 250 -17.07 46.95 6.98
N LEU A 251 -16.16 46.83 6.01
CA LEU A 251 -16.46 47.09 4.59
C LEU A 251 -17.33 45.99 3.97
N VAL A 252 -17.14 44.73 4.38
CA VAL A 252 -17.91 43.59 3.86
C VAL A 252 -19.34 43.64 4.42
N LYS A 253 -19.50 43.95 5.71
CA LYS A 253 -20.83 44.19 6.33
C LYS A 253 -21.60 45.28 5.58
N ALA A 254 -20.96 46.43 5.34
CA ALA A 254 -21.60 47.54 4.62
C ALA A 254 -22.05 47.14 3.20
N VAL A 255 -21.25 46.33 2.49
CA VAL A 255 -21.60 45.82 1.16
C VAL A 255 -22.77 44.84 1.22
N LEU A 256 -22.78 43.90 2.17
CA LEU A 256 -23.87 42.93 2.32
C LEU A 256 -25.20 43.58 2.73
N GLU A 257 -25.14 44.61 3.58
CA GLU A 257 -26.31 45.42 3.96
C GLU A 257 -26.85 46.23 2.77
N THR A 258 -25.96 46.74 1.91
CA THR A 258 -26.34 47.53 0.72
C THR A 258 -26.84 46.65 -0.42
N PHE A 259 -26.34 45.41 -0.53
CA PHE A 259 -26.66 44.47 -1.61
C PHE A 259 -27.09 43.11 -1.05
N PRO A 260 -28.40 42.90 -0.76
CA PRO A 260 -28.92 41.68 -0.13
C PRO A 260 -28.78 40.36 -0.92
N GLY A 261 -28.18 40.41 -2.11
CA GLY A 261 -27.84 39.23 -2.92
C GLY A 261 -26.34 39.00 -3.11
N ALA A 262 -25.49 39.86 -2.53
CA ALA A 262 -24.04 39.71 -2.59
C ALA A 262 -23.58 38.49 -1.79
N LYS A 263 -22.63 37.75 -2.34
CA LYS A 263 -22.05 36.54 -1.73
C LYS A 263 -20.54 36.61 -1.86
N ILE A 264 -19.84 36.15 -0.81
CA ILE A 264 -18.39 35.95 -0.86
C ILE A 264 -18.13 34.72 -1.72
N THR A 265 -17.45 34.89 -2.85
CA THR A 265 -17.15 33.80 -3.81
C THR A 265 -15.77 33.20 -3.61
N LYS A 266 -14.79 34.03 -3.23
CA LYS A 266 -13.41 33.65 -2.96
C LYS A 266 -12.80 34.63 -1.96
N ILE A 267 -12.10 34.10 -0.97
CA ILE A 267 -11.27 34.86 -0.04
C ILE A 267 -9.84 34.54 -0.43
N THR A 268 -9.04 35.57 -0.71
CA THR A 268 -7.62 35.43 -1.02
C THR A 268 -6.83 36.08 0.09
N THR A 269 -5.96 35.34 0.76
CA THR A 269 -5.13 35.88 1.84
C THR A 269 -3.87 36.55 1.27
N PRO A 270 -3.25 37.53 1.97
CA PRO A 270 -1.98 38.11 1.55
C PRO A 270 -0.88 37.07 1.34
N LYS A 271 -0.86 36.03 2.17
CA LYS A 271 0.09 34.91 2.07
C LYS A 271 -0.10 34.11 0.78
N GLU A 272 -1.34 33.84 0.37
CA GLU A 272 -1.61 33.19 -0.93
C GLU A 272 -1.21 34.06 -2.11
N ILE A 273 -1.33 35.40 -1.99
CA ILE A 273 -0.86 36.34 -3.02
C ILE A 273 0.67 36.29 -3.12
N GLU A 274 1.38 36.23 -2.00
CA GLU A 274 2.84 36.11 -1.97
C GLU A 274 3.32 34.76 -2.51
N GLU A 275 2.67 33.65 -2.14
CA GLU A 275 3.01 32.30 -2.63
C GLU A 275 2.74 32.16 -4.14
N THR A 276 1.64 32.72 -4.64
CA THR A 276 1.35 32.74 -6.07
C THR A 276 2.33 33.64 -6.83
N ALA A 277 2.65 34.82 -6.30
CA ALA A 277 3.66 35.70 -6.88
C ALA A 277 5.06 35.06 -6.89
N ALA A 278 5.42 34.29 -5.85
CA ALA A 278 6.69 33.56 -5.79
C ALA A 278 6.73 32.38 -6.78
N ALA A 279 5.61 31.70 -6.99
CA ALA A 279 5.51 30.61 -7.97
C ALA A 279 5.50 31.10 -9.43
N GLU A 280 4.98 32.31 -9.67
CA GLU A 280 4.91 32.95 -10.98
C GLU A 280 6.15 33.81 -11.29
N ALA A 281 7.03 34.02 -10.30
CA ALA A 281 8.29 34.71 -10.49
C ALA A 281 9.17 33.96 -11.50
N LEU A 282 9.54 34.63 -12.59
CA LEU A 282 10.51 34.12 -13.55
C LEU A 282 11.87 33.95 -12.85
N PRO A 283 12.63 32.89 -13.18
CA PRO A 283 13.97 32.72 -12.64
C PRO A 283 14.82 33.96 -12.97
N GLU A 284 15.61 34.43 -12.00
CA GLU A 284 16.57 35.50 -12.22
C GLU A 284 17.47 35.11 -13.40
N VAL A 285 17.51 35.96 -14.42
CA VAL A 285 18.33 35.74 -15.61
C VAL A 285 19.78 35.83 -15.15
N ALA A 286 20.45 34.68 -15.01
CA ALA A 286 21.88 34.62 -14.79
C ALA A 286 22.59 35.14 -16.03
N ASP A 287 23.45 36.12 -15.79
CA ASP A 287 24.38 36.74 -16.72
C ASP A 287 23.70 37.53 -17.85
N GLU A 288 23.44 38.81 -17.55
CA GLU A 288 23.33 39.87 -18.53
C GLU A 288 24.65 39.86 -19.32
N TRP A 289 24.66 39.14 -20.45
CA TRP A 289 25.80 39.06 -21.35
C TRP A 289 26.13 40.49 -21.81
N ASP A 290 27.14 41.11 -21.21
CA ASP A 290 27.63 42.43 -21.60
C ASP A 290 28.50 42.25 -22.87
N PRO A 291 28.02 42.66 -24.06
CA PRO A 291 28.76 42.49 -25.30
C PRO A 291 30.01 43.37 -25.40
N PHE A 292 30.34 44.18 -24.37
CA PHE A 292 31.42 45.16 -24.40
C PHE A 292 32.61 44.86 -23.48
N GLU A 293 32.69 43.69 -22.83
CA GLU A 293 33.81 43.38 -21.90
C GLU A 293 35.14 42.94 -22.56
N ASP A 294 35.19 42.69 -23.88
CA ASP A 294 36.44 42.29 -24.57
C ASP A 294 37.01 43.41 -25.47
N GLU A 295 37.87 44.27 -24.93
CA GLU A 295 38.90 45.05 -25.67
C GLU A 295 40.30 44.92 -25.04
#